data_AF-A0A1A2N694-F1
#
_entry.id   AF-A0A1A2N694-F1
#
_cell.length_a   1.000
_cell.length_b   1.000
_cell.length_c   1.000
_cell.angle_alpha   90.00
_cell.angle_beta   90.00
_cell.angle_gamma   90.00
#
_symmetry.space_group_name_H-M   'P 1'
#
loop_
_entity.id
_entity.type
_entity.pdbx_description
1 polymer ?
#
loop_
_entity_poly.entity_id
_entity_poly.type
_entity_poly.pdbx_seq_one_letter_code
_entity_poly.pdbx_strand_id
1 'polypeptide(L)'
;MSYEFDDTFLYIGGLNQLKSRKYRNVVGGNSKVAFFLEFRDPEFPMSLQWMRIYGTADVVERKGRFDSVQTHGAEDREASQYIRIAPVISWGFNLEGRRFVEFDVENYKNLAAVRRNDHGAEGIR
;
A
#
# COMPACT_ATOMS: atom_id res chain seq x y z
N MET A 1 11.28 1.07 -0.63
CA MET A 1 9.93 1.29 -1.18
C MET A 1 9.12 1.94 -0.09
N SER A 2 8.31 2.95 -0.41
CA SER A 2 7.41 3.57 0.56
C SER A 2 6.15 4.05 -0.19
N TYR A 3 5.15 4.49 0.54
CA TYR A 3 3.83 4.81 0.02
C TYR A 3 3.29 6.11 0.61
N GLU A 4 2.38 6.74 -0.12
CA GLU A 4 1.55 7.87 0.30
C GLU A 4 0.08 7.53 0.02
N PHE A 5 -0.84 8.12 0.77
CA PHE A 5 -2.28 7.97 0.58
C PHE A 5 -2.93 9.35 0.69
N ASP A 6 -3.81 9.70 -0.25
CA ASP A 6 -4.51 11.00 -0.32
C ASP A 6 -6.02 10.86 -0.13
N ASP A 7 -6.45 9.84 0.61
CA ASP A 7 -7.85 9.43 0.81
C ASP A 7 -8.52 8.79 -0.42
N THR A 8 -7.92 8.89 -1.61
CA THR A 8 -8.47 8.30 -2.84
C THR A 8 -7.54 7.24 -3.43
N PHE A 9 -6.25 7.55 -3.55
CA PHE A 9 -5.26 6.73 -4.21
C PHE A 9 -4.07 6.43 -3.32
N LEU A 10 -3.49 5.24 -3.51
CA LEU A 10 -2.18 4.91 -2.96
C LEU A 10 -1.11 5.25 -3.99
N TYR A 11 -0.07 5.95 -3.58
CA TYR A 11 1.07 6.29 -4.43
C TYR A 11 2.31 5.55 -3.95
N ILE A 12 2.83 4.66 -4.78
CA ILE A 12 4.03 3.87 -4.49
C ILE A 12 5.23 4.53 -5.17
N GLY A 13 6.16 5.01 -4.36
CA GLY A 13 7.40 5.60 -4.83
C GLY A 13 8.64 5.03 -4.15
N GLY A 14 9.78 5.68 -4.42
CA GLY A 14 11.05 5.39 -3.78
C GLY A 14 12.23 5.48 -4.74
N LEU A 15 13.40 5.13 -4.21
CA LEU A 15 14.67 5.14 -4.92
C LEU A 15 14.62 4.32 -6.21
N ASN A 16 15.18 4.88 -7.30
CA ASN A 16 15.33 4.22 -8.60
C ASN A 16 14.03 3.60 -9.13
N GLN A 17 12.89 4.29 -8.95
CA GLN A 17 11.56 3.77 -9.29
C GLN A 17 11.49 3.22 -10.72
N LEU A 18 12.02 3.96 -11.70
CA LEU A 18 12.01 3.60 -13.12
C LEU A 18 12.71 2.27 -13.43
N LYS A 19 13.74 1.91 -12.63
CA LYS A 19 14.47 0.65 -12.78
C LYS A 19 13.79 -0.53 -12.06
N SER A 20 12.83 -0.23 -11.18
CA SER A 20 12.19 -1.25 -10.35
C SER A 20 11.26 -2.16 -11.16
N ARG A 21 11.17 -3.44 -10.77
CA ARG A 21 10.29 -4.41 -11.44
C ARG A 21 8.81 -3.99 -11.36
N LYS A 22 8.38 -3.47 -10.22
CA LYS A 22 6.99 -3.01 -10.02
C LYS A 22 6.58 -1.94 -11.04
N TYR A 23 7.48 -0.99 -11.31
CA TYR A 23 7.26 0.04 -12.32
C TYR A 23 7.16 -0.54 -13.72
N ARG A 24 8.16 -1.35 -14.12
CA ARG A 24 8.17 -1.99 -15.44
C ARG A 24 6.97 -2.90 -15.68
N ASN A 25 6.47 -3.59 -14.64
CA ASN A 25 5.28 -4.43 -14.76
C ASN A 25 4.02 -3.60 -15.07
N VAL A 26 3.83 -2.47 -14.39
CA VAL A 26 2.68 -1.58 -14.61
C VAL A 26 2.77 -0.93 -15.99
N VAL A 27 3.93 -0.38 -16.36
CA VAL A 27 4.17 0.17 -17.71
C VAL A 27 3.98 -0.89 -18.80
N GLY A 28 4.33 -2.15 -18.52
CA GLY A 28 4.11 -3.29 -19.39
C GLY A 28 2.64 -3.75 -19.48
N GLY A 29 1.67 -2.99 -18.93
CA GLY A 29 0.25 -3.27 -19.03
C GLY A 29 -0.33 -4.15 -17.93
N ASN A 30 0.45 -4.57 -16.94
CA ASN A 30 -0.06 -5.36 -15.81
C ASN A 30 -0.64 -4.43 -14.73
N SER A 31 -1.82 -3.89 -15.00
CA SER A 31 -2.46 -2.87 -14.15
C SER A 31 -3.16 -3.45 -12.92
N LYS A 32 -3.54 -4.73 -12.90
CA LYS A 32 -4.14 -5.35 -11.71
C LYS A 32 -3.06 -5.64 -10.67
N VAL A 33 -3.18 -5.03 -9.49
CA VAL A 33 -2.17 -5.12 -8.44
C VAL A 33 -2.77 -5.49 -7.09
N ALA A 34 -1.90 -6.00 -6.22
CA ALA A 34 -2.17 -6.13 -4.79
C ALA A 34 -1.07 -5.40 -4.01
N PHE A 35 -1.48 -4.57 -3.05
CA PHE A 35 -0.62 -3.92 -2.09
C PHE A 35 -0.84 -4.55 -0.71
N PHE A 36 0.24 -4.98 -0.06
CA PHE A 36 0.19 -5.64 1.24
C PHE A 36 0.96 -4.84 2.27
N LEU A 37 0.31 -4.55 3.39
CA LEU A 37 0.85 -3.90 4.56
C LEU A 37 0.82 -4.88 5.72
N GLU A 38 1.95 -5.05 6.38
CA GLU A 38 2.04 -5.70 7.68
C GLU A 38 2.42 -4.63 8.70
N PHE A 39 1.69 -4.59 9.80
CA PHE A 39 2.03 -3.77 10.95
C PHE A 39 2.43 -4.71 12.08
N ARG A 40 3.54 -4.36 12.72
CA ARG A 40 4.06 -5.06 13.88
C ARG A 40 4.13 -4.07 15.02
N ASP A 41 3.49 -4.42 16.12
CA ASP A 41 3.70 -3.72 17.38
C ASP A 41 5.11 -4.09 17.91
N PRO A 42 6.03 -3.12 18.07
CA PRO A 42 7.36 -3.38 18.62
C PRO A 42 7.33 -3.96 20.05
N GLU A 43 6.32 -3.59 20.84
CA GLU A 43 6.13 -4.07 22.21
C GLU A 43 5.48 -5.45 22.26
N PHE A 44 4.71 -5.81 21.21
CA PHE A 44 3.99 -7.08 21.12
C PHE A 44 4.20 -7.76 19.76
N PRO A 45 5.38 -8.39 19.52
CA PRO A 45 5.74 -8.97 18.22
C PRO A 45 4.79 -10.06 17.72
N MET A 46 4.06 -10.71 18.63
CA MET A 46 3.07 -11.74 18.28
C MET A 46 1.76 -11.14 17.76
N SER A 47 1.50 -9.85 17.96
CA SER A 47 0.34 -9.15 17.40
C SER A 47 0.55 -8.92 15.90
N LEU A 48 0.15 -9.90 15.09
CA LEU A 48 0.08 -9.73 13.65
C LEU A 48 -1.12 -8.85 13.29
N GLN A 49 -0.85 -7.79 12.54
CA GLN A 49 -1.85 -6.94 11.92
C GLN A 49 -1.50 -6.79 10.45
N TRP A 50 -2.48 -6.91 9.56
CA TRP A 50 -2.21 -6.74 8.15
C TRP A 50 -3.39 -6.21 7.37
N MET A 51 -3.08 -5.63 6.22
CA MET A 51 -4.04 -5.22 5.23
C MET A 51 -3.56 -5.61 3.84
N ARG A 52 -4.45 -6.19 3.04
CA ARG A 52 -4.25 -6.42 1.61
C ARG A 52 -5.25 -5.60 0.82
N ILE A 53 -4.77 -4.81 -0.12
CA ILE A 53 -5.57 -3.93 -0.97
C ILE A 53 -5.39 -4.39 -2.41
N TYR A 54 -6.49 -4.70 -3.07
CA TYR A 54 -6.57 -5.00 -4.51
C TYR A 54 -7.03 -3.76 -5.26
N GLY A 55 -6.45 -3.50 -6.41
CA GLY A 55 -6.80 -2.34 -7.22
C GLY A 55 -6.25 -2.37 -8.63
N THR A 56 -6.45 -1.27 -9.34
CA THR A 56 -5.82 -1.00 -10.63
C THR A 56 -4.74 0.05 -10.49
N ALA A 57 -3.65 -0.11 -11.21
CA ALA A 57 -2.50 0.75 -11.15
C ALA A 57 -2.15 1.38 -12.50
N ASP A 58 -1.72 2.63 -12.43
CA ASP A 58 -1.11 3.39 -13.51
C ASP A 58 0.14 4.14 -13.01
N VAL A 59 0.84 4.80 -13.92
CA VAL A 59 2.03 5.58 -13.60
C VAL A 59 1.68 7.06 -13.76
N VAL A 60 2.06 7.87 -12.76
CA VAL A 60 1.82 9.31 -12.74
C VAL A 60 3.05 10.08 -12.30
N GLU A 61 3.21 11.29 -12.82
CA GLU A 61 4.10 12.29 -12.27
C GLU A 61 3.39 13.05 -11.16
N ARG A 62 4.03 13.19 -10.00
CA ARG A 62 3.46 13.90 -8.85
C ARG A 62 4.56 14.54 -8.03
N LYS A 63 4.23 15.66 -7.38
CA LYS A 63 5.03 16.16 -6.27
C LYS A 63 4.69 15.41 -4.98
N GLY A 64 5.67 14.77 -4.36
CA GLY A 64 5.48 13.99 -3.14
C GLY A 64 6.77 13.79 -2.35
N ARG A 65 6.74 12.91 -1.36
CA ARG A 65 7.85 12.69 -0.42
C ARG A 65 9.13 12.24 -1.13
N PHE A 66 9.04 11.63 -2.30
CA PHE A 66 10.21 11.08 -3.01
C PHE A 66 10.86 12.04 -4.00
N ASP A 67 10.32 13.26 -4.17
CA ASP A 67 10.86 14.25 -5.11
C ASP A 67 12.32 14.59 -4.84
N SER A 68 12.73 14.63 -3.57
CA SER A 68 14.11 14.96 -3.16
C SER A 68 15.08 13.79 -3.25
N VAL A 69 14.59 12.56 -3.45
CA VAL A 69 15.40 11.34 -3.34
C VAL A 69 15.76 10.77 -4.73
N GLN A 70 15.17 11.31 -5.80
CA GLN A 70 15.44 10.86 -7.18
C GLN A 70 16.53 11.68 -7.89
N THR A 71 16.96 12.80 -7.33
CA THR A 71 17.91 13.71 -7.96
C THR A 71 19.23 13.77 -7.20
N HIS A 72 20.23 13.07 -7.73
CA HIS A 72 21.61 13.51 -7.55
C HIS A 72 21.79 14.81 -8.35
N GLY A 73 21.61 15.95 -7.69
CA GLY A 73 22.21 17.23 -8.13
C GLY A 73 21.53 18.02 -9.24
N ALA A 74 20.23 17.87 -9.51
CA ALA A 74 19.52 18.79 -10.40
C ALA A 74 18.75 19.85 -9.60
N GLU A 75 19.06 21.12 -9.84
CA GLU A 75 18.43 22.30 -9.23
C GLU A 75 16.95 22.47 -9.66
N ASP A 76 16.54 21.74 -10.70
CA ASP A 76 15.15 21.62 -11.14
C ASP A 76 14.54 20.31 -10.59
N ARG A 77 13.69 20.44 -9.55
CA ARG A 77 12.95 19.30 -8.99
C ARG A 77 11.86 18.87 -9.96
N GLU A 78 12.22 18.04 -10.93
CA GLU A 78 11.23 17.31 -11.72
C GLU A 78 10.36 16.44 -10.81
N ALA A 79 9.06 16.40 -11.10
CA ALA A 79 8.11 15.58 -10.37
C ALA A 79 8.56 14.12 -10.40
N SER A 80 8.53 13.45 -9.25
CA SER A 80 8.88 12.03 -9.21
C SER A 80 7.81 11.18 -9.89
N GLN A 81 8.23 10.08 -10.48
CA GLN A 81 7.34 9.07 -11.05
C GLN A 81 6.82 8.15 -9.93
N TYR A 82 5.51 8.00 -9.84
CA TYR A 82 4.82 7.16 -8.86
C TYR A 82 3.99 6.10 -9.58
N ILE A 83 3.83 4.94 -8.94
CA ILE A 83 2.74 4.03 -9.30
C ILE A 83 1.54 4.46 -8.46
N ARG A 84 0.47 4.92 -9.10
CA ARG A 84 -0.79 5.24 -8.44
C ARG A 84 -1.68 4.00 -8.48
N ILE A 85 -2.34 3.67 -7.37
CA ILE A 85 -3.26 2.54 -7.24
C ILE A 85 -4.62 3.08 -6.81
N ALA A 86 -5.65 2.79 -7.61
CA ALA A 86 -7.05 2.97 -7.26
C ALA A 86 -7.53 1.71 -6.51
N PRO A 87 -7.80 1.80 -5.18
CA PRO A 87 -8.29 0.67 -4.40
C PRO A 87 -9.68 0.24 -4.88
N VAL A 88 -9.92 -1.06 -4.95
CA VAL A 88 -11.24 -1.63 -5.32
C VAL A 88 -11.77 -2.50 -4.17
N ILE A 89 -10.91 -3.34 -3.59
CA ILE A 89 -11.26 -4.21 -2.46
C ILE A 89 -10.10 -4.19 -1.46
N SER A 90 -10.40 -4.15 -0.16
CA SER A 90 -9.40 -4.46 0.86
C SER A 90 -9.86 -5.57 1.79
N TRP A 91 -8.89 -6.31 2.30
CA TRP A 91 -9.04 -7.27 3.38
C TRP A 91 -8.11 -6.84 4.51
N GLY A 92 -8.63 -6.73 5.72
CA GLY A 92 -7.86 -6.38 6.91
C GLY A 92 -8.02 -7.43 7.98
N PHE A 93 -6.96 -7.66 8.75
CA PHE A 93 -6.97 -8.54 9.90
C PHE A 93 -6.42 -7.80 11.10
N ASN A 94 -7.13 -7.92 12.22
CA ASN A 94 -6.72 -7.37 13.50
C ASN A 94 -6.34 -5.88 13.41
N LEU A 95 -7.09 -5.07 12.65
CA LEU A 95 -6.80 -3.64 12.49
C LEU A 95 -6.97 -2.84 13.79
N GLU A 96 -7.57 -3.45 14.81
CA GLU A 96 -7.67 -2.91 16.17
C GLU A 96 -6.42 -3.19 17.01
N GLY A 97 -5.44 -3.93 16.48
CA GLY A 97 -4.18 -4.23 17.15
C GLY A 97 -4.31 -5.04 18.43
N ARG A 98 -5.31 -5.91 18.50
CA ARG A 98 -5.52 -6.78 19.66
C ARG A 98 -4.34 -7.75 19.78
N ARG A 99 -3.91 -7.96 21.02
CA ARG A 99 -2.84 -8.90 21.35
C ARG A 99 -3.38 -10.33 21.28
N PHE A 100 -2.56 -11.25 20.79
CA PHE A 100 -2.79 -12.67 21.01
C PHE A 100 -2.30 -12.99 22.42
N VAL A 101 -3.20 -12.94 23.40
CA VAL A 101 -2.93 -13.42 24.76
C VAL A 101 -3.34 -14.88 24.83
N GLU A 102 -2.34 -15.76 24.78
CA GLU A 102 -2.46 -17.22 24.98
C GLU A 102 -3.39 -17.94 23.99
N PHE A 103 -3.27 -19.27 23.89
CA PHE A 103 -4.03 -20.08 22.94
C PHE A 103 -5.50 -20.23 23.37
N ASP A 104 -6.23 -19.11 23.45
CA ASP A 104 -7.67 -19.13 23.55
C ASP A 104 -8.27 -19.22 22.14
N VAL A 105 -8.64 -20.44 21.77
CA VAL A 105 -9.22 -20.77 20.46
C VAL A 105 -10.52 -19.98 20.20
N GLU A 106 -11.26 -19.61 21.25
CA GLU A 106 -12.46 -18.77 21.11
C GLU A 106 -12.10 -17.30 20.86
N ASN A 107 -11.06 -16.78 21.52
CA ASN A 107 -10.51 -15.47 21.16
C ASN A 107 -9.96 -15.46 19.74
N TYR A 108 -9.34 -16.53 19.26
CA TYR A 108 -8.87 -16.61 17.87
C TYR A 108 -10.02 -16.51 16.87
N LYS A 109 -11.17 -17.14 17.13
CA LYS A 109 -12.38 -17.01 16.30
C LYS A 109 -12.93 -15.57 16.30
N ASN A 110 -12.87 -14.87 17.42
CA ASN A 110 -13.31 -13.48 17.55
C ASN A 110 -12.31 -12.46 16.96
N LEU A 111 -11.02 -12.77 16.97
CA LEU A 111 -9.94 -12.00 16.33
C LEU A 111 -9.85 -12.26 14.82
N ALA A 112 -10.33 -13.42 14.37
CA ALA A 112 -10.31 -13.87 12.98
C ALA A 112 -11.35 -13.22 12.07
N ALA A 113 -12.04 -12.17 12.50
CA ALA A 113 -12.89 -11.39 11.62
C ALA A 113 -12.01 -10.62 10.62
N VAL A 114 -11.61 -11.30 9.54
CA VAL A 114 -11.04 -10.64 8.37
C VAL A 114 -12.13 -9.74 7.82
N ARG A 115 -11.90 -8.43 7.94
CA ARG A 115 -12.84 -7.44 7.44
C ARG A 115 -12.57 -7.20 5.96
N ARG A 116 -13.59 -7.47 5.14
CA ARG A 116 -13.62 -7.03 3.75
C ARG A 116 -14.27 -5.64 3.68
N ASN A 117 -13.67 -4.75 2.92
CA ASN A 117 -14.31 -3.51 2.48
C ASN A 117 -14.24 -3.42 0.96
N ASP A 118 -15.35 -3.06 0.33
CA ASP A 118 -15.41 -2.70 -1.08
C ASP A 118 -15.31 -1.17 -1.17
N HIS A 119 -14.36 -0.66 -1.95
CA HIS A 119 -14.07 0.78 -2.02
C HIS A 119 -14.82 1.48 -3.15
N GLY A 120 -15.49 0.71 -4.02
CA GLY A 120 -16.23 1.22 -5.18
C GLY A 120 -15.29 1.82 -6.24
N ALA A 121 -15.66 1.70 -7.51
CA ALA A 121 -14.99 2.39 -8.61
C ALA A 121 -15.64 3.76 -8.85
N GLU A 122 -15.99 4.51 -7.80
CA GLU A 122 -16.48 5.87 -7.99
C GLU A 122 -15.30 6.76 -8.37
N GLY A 123 -15.09 6.98 -9.67
CA GLY A 123 -14.16 8.00 -10.16
C GLY A 123 -13.23 7.64 -11.31
N ILE A 124 -13.45 6.53 -12.04
CA ILE A 124 -12.77 6.32 -13.33
C ILE A 124 -13.78 6.55 -14.45
N ARG A 125 -13.98 7.82 -14.82
CA ARG A 125 -14.51 8.25 -16.11
C ARG A 125 -13.47 9.13 -16.79
#